data_AF-A0A258N8P2-F1
#
_entry.id   AF-A0A258N8P2-F1
#
_cell.length_a   1.000
_cell.length_b   1.000
_cell.length_c   1.000
_cell.angle_alpha   90.00
_cell.angle_beta   90.00
_cell.angle_gamma   90.00
#
_symmetry.space_group_name_H-M   'P 1'
#
loop_
_entity.id
_entity.type
_entity.pdbx_description
1 polymer ?
#
loop_
_entity_poly.entity_id
_entity_poly.type
_entity_poly.pdbx_seq_one_letter_code
_entity_poly.pdbx_strand_id
1 'polypeptide(L)'
;MAALEARRTGARHVLFDSAAGLLNCEILPDGSVTVDMGAPHLDWKHIPLAHAVADTSAHVLAGYEALGPANLVSMGNPHAVFFVPDADAVAVETLGFALEHDPLFPARANISFAQMLSPDHILLHVWERGAGRTRACGTAACATAVAAVRTGRSGRDVRVTLPGGDLAISWRQADGHVLMTGPVAYEFSGVLTPAMLAEAA
;
A
#
# COMPACT_ATOMS: atom_id res chain seq x y z
N MET A 1 7.82 -6.23 -12.94
CA MET A 1 7.34 -5.93 -14.30
C MET A 1 8.18 -4.83 -14.95
N ALA A 2 8.16 -3.59 -14.45
CA ALA A 2 8.93 -2.47 -15.02
C ALA A 2 10.42 -2.76 -15.26
N ALA A 3 11.14 -3.26 -14.24
CA ALA A 3 12.56 -3.60 -14.38
C ALA A 3 12.83 -4.71 -15.43
N LEU A 4 11.92 -5.67 -15.59
CA LEU A 4 12.05 -6.73 -16.59
C LEU A 4 11.84 -6.16 -18.00
N GLU A 5 10.85 -5.29 -18.16
CA GLU A 5 10.56 -4.64 -19.44
C GLU A 5 11.66 -3.67 -19.85
N ALA A 6 12.22 -2.92 -18.90
CA ALA A 6 13.40 -2.09 -19.10
C ALA A 6 14.61 -2.91 -19.56
N ARG A 7 14.85 -4.09 -18.96
CA ARG A 7 15.90 -5.02 -19.41
C ARG A 7 15.66 -5.53 -20.83
N ARG A 8 14.39 -5.78 -21.19
CA ARG A 8 14.02 -6.30 -22.51
C ARG A 8 14.14 -5.25 -23.62
N THR A 9 13.82 -3.99 -23.32
CA THR A 9 13.71 -2.91 -24.33
C THR A 9 14.86 -1.92 -24.30
N GLY A 10 15.64 -1.88 -23.20
CA GLY A 10 16.62 -0.83 -22.92
C GLY A 10 15.99 0.50 -22.47
N ALA A 11 14.66 0.57 -22.33
CA ALA A 11 13.99 1.79 -21.89
C ALA A 11 14.21 2.05 -20.39
N ARG A 12 14.43 3.31 -20.01
CA ARG A 12 14.46 3.75 -18.60
C ARG A 12 13.12 4.24 -18.09
N HIS A 13 12.16 4.38 -19.00
CA HIS A 13 10.82 4.87 -18.74
C HIS A 13 9.83 3.90 -19.36
N VAL A 14 8.91 3.39 -18.54
CA VAL A 14 7.94 2.38 -18.97
C VAL A 14 6.57 2.77 -18.42
N LEU A 15 5.55 2.67 -19.26
CA LEU A 15 4.16 2.96 -18.90
C LEU A 15 3.37 1.65 -18.91
N PHE A 16 2.65 1.37 -17.82
CA PHE A 16 1.74 0.23 -17.73
C PHE A 16 0.31 0.72 -17.62
N ASP A 17 -0.60 0.05 -18.32
CA ASP A 17 -2.04 0.23 -18.11
C ASP A 17 -2.52 -0.75 -17.03
N SER A 18 -3.35 -0.26 -16.11
CA SER A 18 -3.87 -1.03 -14.98
C SER A 18 -5.31 -0.61 -14.68
N ALA A 19 -6.02 -1.40 -13.88
CA ALA A 19 -7.37 -1.02 -13.44
C ALA A 19 -7.41 0.30 -12.63
N ALA A 20 -6.28 0.71 -12.04
CA ALA A 20 -6.14 1.98 -11.33
C ALA A 20 -5.67 3.13 -12.25
N GLY A 21 -5.52 2.88 -13.55
CA GLY A 21 -5.02 3.84 -14.55
C GLY A 21 -3.57 3.57 -14.96
N LEU A 22 -2.97 4.57 -15.62
CA LEU A 22 -1.62 4.48 -16.15
C LEU A 22 -0.57 4.61 -15.03
N LEU A 23 0.27 3.58 -14.89
CA LEU A 23 1.40 3.55 -13.96
C LEU A 23 2.67 3.92 -14.70
N ASN A 24 3.17 5.11 -14.40
CA ASN A 24 4.40 5.64 -14.96
C ASN A 24 5.59 5.18 -14.10
N CYS A 25 6.51 4.42 -14.70
CA CYS A 25 7.66 3.83 -14.02
C CYS A 25 8.98 4.38 -14.57
N GLU A 26 9.87 4.79 -13.67
CA GLU A 26 11.24 5.19 -13.98
C GLU A 26 12.23 4.22 -13.32
N ILE A 27 13.25 3.81 -14.07
CA ILE A 27 14.34 2.97 -13.58
C ILE A 27 15.51 3.87 -13.22
N LEU A 28 15.89 3.88 -11.94
CA LEU A 28 16.96 4.71 -11.41
C LEU A 28 18.35 4.10 -11.69
N PRO A 29 19.44 4.90 -11.63
CA PRO A 29 20.80 4.42 -11.91
C PRO A 29 21.27 3.28 -11.01
N ASP A 30 20.75 3.18 -9.78
CA ASP A 30 21.06 2.11 -8.83
C ASP A 30 20.22 0.83 -9.04
N GLY A 31 19.33 0.84 -10.05
CA GLY A 31 18.46 -0.27 -10.40
C GLY A 31 17.14 -0.33 -9.63
N SER A 32 16.91 0.59 -8.68
CA SER A 32 15.59 0.75 -8.05
C SER A 32 14.58 1.31 -9.05
N VAL A 33 13.30 1.15 -8.74
CA VAL A 33 12.20 1.62 -9.60
C VAL A 33 11.35 2.60 -8.83
N THR A 34 11.14 3.78 -9.43
CA THR A 34 10.12 4.73 -9.00
C THR A 34 8.85 4.48 -9.80
N VAL A 35 7.72 4.37 -9.11
CA VAL A 35 6.39 4.26 -9.71
C VAL A 35 5.56 5.45 -9.28
N ASP A 36 4.98 6.15 -10.24
CA ASP A 36 3.91 7.12 -9.99
C ASP A 36 2.61 6.34 -9.76
N MET A 37 2.16 6.34 -8.51
CA MET A 37 0.98 5.61 -8.04
C MET A 37 -0.31 6.44 -8.21
N GLY A 38 -0.21 7.63 -8.81
CA GLY A 38 -1.32 8.56 -8.95
C GLY A 38 -1.70 9.28 -7.65
N ALA A 39 -2.79 10.03 -7.70
CA ALA A 39 -3.31 10.76 -6.55
C ALA A 39 -4.13 9.85 -5.62
N PRO A 40 -4.02 10.01 -4.29
CA PRO A 40 -4.83 9.25 -3.35
C PRO A 40 -6.27 9.77 -3.35
N HIS A 41 -7.23 8.85 -3.20
CA HIS A 41 -8.62 9.17 -2.97
C HIS A 41 -8.93 9.21 -1.47
N LEU A 42 -9.47 10.33 -1.00
CA LEU A 42 -9.72 10.60 0.43
C LEU A 42 -11.21 10.77 0.76
N ASP A 43 -12.07 10.91 -0.26
CA ASP A 43 -13.52 10.96 -0.10
C ASP A 43 -14.10 9.55 0.02
N TRP A 44 -15.08 9.37 0.92
CA TRP A 44 -15.66 8.07 1.25
C TRP A 44 -16.22 7.31 0.04
N LYS A 45 -16.76 8.00 -0.98
CA LYS A 45 -17.31 7.34 -2.18
C LYS A 45 -16.21 6.76 -3.06
N HIS A 46 -15.05 7.42 -3.09
CA HIS A 46 -13.89 6.97 -3.86
C HIS A 46 -13.01 5.98 -3.08
N ILE A 47 -13.24 5.80 -1.76
CA ILE A 47 -12.70 4.70 -0.92
C ILE A 47 -13.67 3.49 -0.86
N PRO A 48 -14.63 3.42 -1.78
CA PRO A 48 -15.94 2.73 -1.64
C PRO A 48 -16.36 2.28 -0.22
N LEU A 49 -16.58 3.24 0.69
CA LEU A 49 -17.14 2.94 2.02
C LEU A 49 -18.66 2.69 1.95
N ALA A 50 -19.21 1.87 2.84
CA ALA A 50 -20.63 1.51 2.88
C ALA A 50 -21.58 2.71 3.06
N HIS A 51 -21.11 3.76 3.71
CA HIS A 51 -21.87 4.97 4.02
C HIS A 51 -20.93 6.17 4.20
N ALA A 52 -21.51 7.37 4.26
CA ALA A 52 -20.77 8.60 4.45
C ALA A 52 -19.96 8.61 5.76
N VAL A 53 -18.66 8.86 5.63
CA VAL A 53 -17.75 9.09 6.76
C VAL A 53 -17.28 10.54 6.69
N ALA A 54 -17.58 11.31 7.74
CA ALA A 54 -17.31 12.76 7.76
C ALA A 54 -15.80 13.08 7.76
N ASP A 55 -15.02 12.33 8.53
CA ASP A 55 -13.56 12.47 8.59
C ASP A 55 -12.89 11.11 8.34
N THR A 56 -12.38 10.93 7.12
CA THR A 56 -11.66 9.72 6.72
C THR A 56 -10.23 9.67 7.28
N SER A 57 -9.75 10.69 7.98
CA SER A 57 -8.44 10.67 8.68
C SER A 57 -8.55 10.24 10.14
N ALA A 58 -9.76 10.18 10.70
CA ALA A 58 -9.94 9.96 12.13
C ALA A 58 -11.17 9.08 12.46
N HIS A 59 -11.50 8.12 11.60
CA HIS A 59 -12.70 7.32 11.78
C HIS A 59 -12.49 6.17 12.78
N VAL A 60 -13.24 6.14 13.87
CA VAL A 60 -13.19 5.05 14.85
C VAL A 60 -14.13 3.92 14.42
N LEU A 61 -13.58 2.73 14.19
CA LEU A 61 -14.38 1.53 13.94
C LEU A 61 -14.94 0.97 15.25
N ALA A 62 -16.25 0.69 15.26
CA ALA A 62 -16.93 0.18 16.44
C ALA A 62 -16.39 -1.20 16.85
N GLY A 63 -16.07 -1.37 18.13
CA GLY A 63 -15.46 -2.59 18.66
C GLY A 63 -13.94 -2.68 18.51
N TYR A 64 -13.31 -1.68 17.89
CA TYR A 64 -11.86 -1.58 17.71
C TYR A 64 -11.28 -0.27 18.26
N GLU A 65 -11.97 0.38 19.21
CA GLU A 65 -11.59 1.67 19.77
C GLU A 65 -10.18 1.66 20.38
N ALA A 66 -9.74 0.51 20.88
CA ALA A 66 -8.40 0.32 21.44
C ALA A 66 -7.26 0.48 20.40
N LEU A 67 -7.54 0.29 19.11
CA LEU A 67 -6.58 0.56 18.02
C LEU A 67 -6.47 2.05 17.70
N GLY A 68 -7.37 2.88 18.23
CA GLY A 68 -7.52 4.27 17.85
C GLY A 68 -8.20 4.44 16.49
N PRO A 69 -8.20 5.66 15.96
CA PRO A 69 -8.90 5.95 14.71
C PRO A 69 -8.19 5.36 13.49
N ALA A 70 -8.97 4.78 12.59
CA ALA A 70 -8.57 4.37 11.26
C ALA A 70 -8.44 5.59 10.33
N ASN A 71 -7.38 5.57 9.54
CA ASN A 71 -7.17 6.48 8.42
C ASN A 71 -7.55 5.74 7.13
N LEU A 72 -8.62 6.19 6.49
CA LEU A 72 -9.21 5.59 5.31
C LEU A 72 -8.67 6.33 4.07
N VAL A 73 -8.03 5.57 3.19
CA VAL A 73 -7.37 6.07 1.97
C VAL A 73 -7.59 5.04 0.86
N SER A 74 -7.72 5.49 -0.38
CA SER A 74 -7.70 4.60 -1.55
C SER A 74 -6.58 5.00 -2.50
N MET A 75 -5.79 4.00 -2.92
CA MET A 75 -4.77 4.11 -3.98
C MET A 75 -5.25 3.39 -5.25
N GLY A 76 -6.57 3.39 -5.50
CA GLY A 76 -7.24 2.51 -6.46
C GLY A 76 -7.82 1.23 -5.82
N ASN A 77 -7.39 0.92 -4.61
CA ASN A 77 -7.97 -0.08 -3.71
C ASN A 77 -8.10 0.51 -2.29
N PRO A 78 -9.08 0.09 -1.48
CA PRO A 78 -9.32 0.65 -0.14
C PRO A 78 -8.29 0.19 0.90
N HIS A 79 -7.86 1.11 1.76
CA HIS A 79 -6.94 0.89 2.88
C HIS A 79 -7.51 1.51 4.16
N ALA A 80 -7.33 0.80 5.28
CA ALA A 80 -7.52 1.30 6.62
C ALA A 80 -6.19 1.23 7.39
N VAL A 81 -5.66 2.39 7.76
CA VAL A 81 -4.37 2.53 8.44
C VAL A 81 -4.57 2.92 9.90
N PHE A 82 -4.03 2.12 10.81
CA PHE A 82 -4.02 2.36 12.24
C PHE A 82 -2.61 2.72 12.70
N PHE A 83 -2.47 3.84 13.40
CA PHE A 83 -1.20 4.20 14.03
C PHE A 83 -1.14 3.62 15.44
N VAL A 84 -0.31 2.62 15.64
CA VAL A 84 -0.18 1.87 16.89
C VAL A 84 1.15 2.16 17.59
N PRO A 85 1.25 2.00 18.93
CA PRO A 85 2.50 2.23 19.65
C PRO A 85 3.62 1.25 19.29
N ASP A 86 3.25 0.00 19.03
CA ASP A 86 4.16 -1.11 18.69
C ASP A 86 3.48 -1.97 17.63
N ALA A 87 4.02 -1.94 16.41
CA ALA A 87 3.45 -2.69 15.28
C ALA A 87 3.80 -4.18 15.34
N ASP A 88 4.92 -4.55 15.98
CA ASP A 88 5.36 -5.95 16.13
C ASP A 88 4.52 -6.70 17.17
N ALA A 89 3.94 -5.99 18.14
CA ALA A 89 3.05 -6.56 19.15
C ALA A 89 1.60 -6.78 18.68
N VAL A 90 1.23 -6.29 17.48
CA VAL A 90 -0.14 -6.42 16.96
C VAL A 90 -0.42 -7.86 16.51
N ALA A 91 -1.57 -8.40 16.90
CA ALA A 91 -2.10 -9.66 16.38
C ALA A 91 -2.64 -9.49 14.94
N VAL A 92 -1.73 -9.27 13.97
CA VAL A 92 -2.03 -8.91 12.58
C VAL A 92 -2.99 -9.90 11.92
N GLU A 93 -2.83 -11.19 12.17
CA GLU A 93 -3.66 -12.23 11.55
C GLU A 93 -5.12 -12.16 12.02
N THR A 94 -5.33 -12.10 13.33
CA THR A 94 -6.68 -12.06 13.92
C THR A 94 -7.37 -10.73 13.65
N LEU A 95 -6.68 -9.62 13.91
CA LEU A 95 -7.24 -8.27 13.72
C LEU A 95 -7.39 -7.95 12.24
N GLY A 96 -6.40 -8.27 11.42
CA GLY A 96 -6.44 -8.04 9.97
C GLY A 96 -7.59 -8.77 9.31
N PHE A 97 -7.80 -10.06 9.62
CA PHE A 97 -8.94 -10.81 9.09
C PHE A 97 -10.29 -10.20 9.50
N ALA A 98 -10.44 -9.82 10.78
CA ALA A 98 -11.68 -9.26 11.27
C ALA A 98 -11.99 -7.87 10.66
N LEU A 99 -10.97 -7.02 10.56
CA LEU A 99 -11.08 -5.66 9.99
C LEU A 99 -11.21 -5.66 8.47
N GLU A 100 -10.61 -6.61 7.75
CA GLU A 100 -10.79 -6.77 6.30
C GLU A 100 -12.28 -6.92 5.94
N HIS A 101 -13.04 -7.60 6.82
CA HIS A 101 -14.45 -7.92 6.64
C HIS A 101 -15.38 -6.98 7.41
N ASP A 102 -14.86 -5.85 7.93
CA ASP A 102 -15.70 -4.88 8.61
C ASP A 102 -16.83 -4.39 7.69
N PRO A 103 -18.09 -4.27 8.18
CA PRO A 103 -19.23 -3.83 7.38
C PRO A 103 -19.04 -2.47 6.69
N LEU A 104 -18.13 -1.62 7.17
CA LEU A 104 -17.77 -0.37 6.51
C LEU A 104 -17.16 -0.58 5.11
N PHE A 105 -16.59 -1.74 4.83
CA PHE A 105 -15.88 -2.06 3.59
C PHE A 105 -16.63 -3.14 2.77
N PRO A 106 -17.65 -2.79 1.97
CA PRO A 106 -18.37 -3.76 1.12
C PRO A 106 -17.44 -4.50 0.15
N ALA A 107 -16.40 -3.82 -0.35
CA ALA A 107 -15.39 -4.40 -1.22
C ALA A 107 -14.19 -4.99 -0.45
N ARG A 108 -14.30 -5.12 0.89
CA ARG A 108 -13.22 -5.39 1.85
C ARG A 108 -12.10 -4.34 1.77
N ALA A 109 -11.17 -4.35 2.72
CA ALA A 109 -10.04 -3.40 2.73
C ALA A 109 -8.71 -4.08 3.08
N ASN A 110 -7.61 -3.45 2.65
CA ASN A 110 -6.29 -3.77 3.17
C ASN A 110 -6.11 -3.08 4.52
N ILE A 111 -5.61 -3.80 5.50
CA ILE A 111 -5.50 -3.32 6.88
C ILE A 111 -4.03 -3.14 7.21
N SER A 112 -3.67 -1.93 7.63
CA SER A 112 -2.30 -1.50 7.88
C SER A 112 -2.12 -1.10 9.33
N PHE A 113 -1.11 -1.66 9.99
CA PHE A 113 -0.71 -1.32 11.35
C PHE A 113 0.66 -0.64 11.29
N ALA A 114 0.66 0.67 11.51
CA ALA A 114 1.81 1.53 11.32
C ALA A 114 2.34 2.03 12.68
N GLN A 115 3.64 1.92 12.88
CA GLN A 115 4.34 2.51 14.02
C GLN A 115 5.28 3.60 13.52
N MET A 116 5.17 4.79 14.08
CA MET A 116 6.12 5.87 13.81
C MET A 116 7.42 5.58 14.56
N LEU A 117 8.51 5.35 13.83
CA LEU A 117 9.86 5.21 14.40
C LEU A 117 10.56 6.57 14.51
N SER A 118 10.31 7.45 13.54
CA SER A 118 10.69 8.87 13.52
C SER A 118 9.70 9.64 12.63
N PRO A 119 9.75 10.98 12.58
CA PRO A 119 8.88 11.77 11.69
C PRO A 119 9.02 11.45 10.19
N ASP A 120 10.08 10.77 9.78
CA ASP A 120 10.41 10.38 8.41
C ASP A 120 10.58 8.85 8.24
N HIS A 121 10.23 8.05 9.24
CA HIS A 121 10.35 6.58 9.20
C HIS A 121 9.18 5.86 9.88
N ILE A 122 8.53 4.98 9.14
CA ILE A 122 7.39 4.17 9.58
C ILE A 122 7.73 2.69 9.46
N LEU A 123 7.47 1.92 10.51
CA LEU A 123 7.38 0.45 10.44
C LEU A 123 5.94 0.04 10.13
N LEU A 124 5.75 -0.88 9.18
CA LEU A 124 4.43 -1.23 8.67
C LEU A 124 4.24 -2.76 8.57
N HIS A 125 3.20 -3.25 9.24
CA HIS A 125 2.63 -4.59 9.00
C HIS A 125 1.29 -4.48 8.27
N VAL A 126 1.06 -5.38 7.31
CA VAL A 126 -0.12 -5.33 6.44
C VAL A 126 -0.82 -6.68 6.41
N TRP A 127 -2.14 -6.63 6.51
CA TRP A 127 -3.05 -7.69 6.10
C TRP A 127 -3.70 -7.29 4.79
N GLU A 128 -3.36 -7.98 3.70
CA GLU A 128 -3.87 -7.69 2.37
C GLU A 128 -5.18 -8.42 2.09
N ARG A 129 -6.12 -7.69 1.49
CA ARG A 129 -7.42 -8.18 1.10
C ARG A 129 -7.29 -9.43 0.23
N GLY A 130 -7.84 -10.55 0.69
CA GLY A 130 -7.83 -11.83 -0.02
C GLY A 130 -6.48 -12.55 -0.10
N ALA A 131 -5.39 -11.97 0.43
CA ALA A 131 -4.05 -12.57 0.42
C ALA A 131 -3.53 -12.87 1.85
N GLY A 132 -4.07 -12.19 2.87
CA GLY A 132 -3.62 -12.32 4.25
C GLY A 132 -2.35 -11.51 4.53
N ARG A 133 -1.55 -11.95 5.51
CA ARG A 133 -0.32 -11.27 5.87
C ARG A 133 0.74 -11.43 4.78
N THR A 134 1.15 -10.32 4.17
CA THR A 134 2.21 -10.30 3.16
C THR A 134 3.47 -9.63 3.69
N ARG A 135 4.60 -9.87 3.02
CA ARG A 135 5.88 -9.23 3.40
C ARG A 135 6.00 -7.79 2.89
N ALA A 136 5.31 -7.45 1.80
CA ALA A 136 5.36 -6.12 1.21
C ALA A 136 4.09 -5.83 0.42
N CYS A 137 3.53 -4.63 0.60
CA CYS A 137 2.40 -4.13 -0.17
C CYS A 137 2.64 -2.65 -0.53
N GLY A 138 2.94 -2.36 -1.80
CA GLY A 138 3.29 -1.01 -2.25
C GLY A 138 2.15 0.00 -2.08
N THR A 139 0.92 -0.40 -2.39
CA THR A 139 -0.26 0.48 -2.21
C THR A 139 -0.54 0.78 -0.73
N ALA A 140 -0.31 -0.17 0.17
CA ALA A 140 -0.45 0.04 1.62
C ALA A 140 0.63 0.98 2.17
N ALA A 141 1.88 0.87 1.70
CA ALA A 141 2.93 1.81 2.04
C ALA A 141 2.58 3.25 1.60
N CYS A 142 2.05 3.40 0.37
CA CYS A 142 1.56 4.68 -0.14
C CYS A 142 0.42 5.26 0.71
N ALA A 143 -0.60 4.44 0.98
CA ALA A 143 -1.74 4.84 1.81
C ALA A 143 -1.31 5.24 3.23
N THR A 144 -0.35 4.52 3.80
CA THR A 144 0.21 4.80 5.14
C THR A 144 0.97 6.14 5.18
N ALA A 145 1.80 6.42 4.16
CA ALA A 145 2.49 7.70 4.06
C ALA A 145 1.49 8.87 3.94
N VAL A 146 0.46 8.72 3.11
CA VAL A 146 -0.61 9.72 2.97
C VAL A 146 -1.34 9.93 4.30
N ALA A 147 -1.68 8.85 5.01
CA ALA A 147 -2.32 8.92 6.33
C ALA A 147 -1.44 9.64 7.37
N ALA A 148 -0.13 9.39 7.36
CA ALA A 148 0.82 10.03 8.27
C ALA A 148 0.91 11.54 8.02
N VAL A 149 0.95 11.97 6.76
CA VAL A 149 0.91 13.39 6.38
C VAL A 149 -0.42 14.03 6.81
N ARG A 150 -1.55 13.40 6.50
CA ARG A 150 -2.90 13.92 6.83
C ARG A 150 -3.11 14.13 8.33
N THR A 151 -2.46 13.32 9.16
CA THR A 151 -2.55 13.39 10.62
C THR A 151 -1.41 14.17 11.27
N GLY A 152 -0.56 14.83 10.48
CA GLY A 152 0.55 15.65 10.99
C GLY A 152 1.66 14.85 11.66
N ARG A 153 1.77 13.54 11.38
CA ARG A 153 2.78 12.64 11.96
C ARG A 153 4.09 12.64 11.19
N SER A 154 4.05 12.97 9.90
CA SER A 154 5.22 12.99 9.02
C SER A 154 5.20 14.16 8.04
N GLY A 155 6.35 14.42 7.43
CA GLY A 155 6.45 15.15 6.17
C GLY A 155 5.93 14.33 4.99
N ARG A 156 5.98 14.92 3.78
CA ARG A 156 5.53 14.29 2.53
C ARG A 156 6.48 13.23 1.98
N ASP A 157 7.72 13.22 2.44
CA ASP A 157 8.74 12.23 2.11
C ASP A 157 8.98 11.36 3.35
N VAL A 158 8.79 10.06 3.21
CA VAL A 158 8.88 9.11 4.32
C VAL A 158 9.39 7.76 3.86
N ARG A 159 10.25 7.15 4.68
CA ARG A 159 10.63 5.75 4.52
C ARG A 159 9.61 4.85 5.21
N VAL A 160 9.11 3.85 4.50
CA VAL A 160 8.23 2.82 5.04
C VAL A 160 8.97 1.49 5.00
N THR A 161 9.27 0.92 6.17
CA THR A 161 9.87 -0.40 6.32
C THR A 161 8.77 -1.44 6.45
N LEU A 162 8.80 -2.43 5.56
CA LEU A 162 7.97 -3.63 5.63
C LEU A 162 8.87 -4.86 5.86
N PRO A 163 8.32 -6.03 6.24
CA PRO A 163 9.13 -7.25 6.38
C PRO A 163 9.93 -7.64 5.12
N GLY A 164 9.46 -7.23 3.94
CA GLY A 164 10.11 -7.46 2.65
C GLY A 164 11.17 -6.42 2.26
N GLY A 165 11.34 -5.37 3.05
CA GLY A 165 12.32 -4.30 2.80
C GLY A 165 11.72 -2.89 2.85
N ASP A 166 12.57 -1.92 2.56
CA ASP A 166 12.24 -0.50 2.62
C ASP A 166 11.65 0.01 1.29
N LEU A 167 10.65 0.88 1.41
CA LEU A 167 10.13 1.71 0.33
C LEU A 167 10.28 3.19 0.70
N ALA A 168 10.73 4.01 -0.24
CA ALA A 168 10.69 5.46 -0.10
C ALA A 168 9.41 5.98 -0.75
N ILE A 169 8.60 6.73 0.00
CA ILE A 169 7.34 7.28 -0.45
C ILE A 169 7.40 8.80 -0.43
N SER A 170 6.99 9.44 -1.54
CA SER A 170 6.88 10.88 -1.66
C SER A 170 5.47 11.27 -2.13
N TRP A 171 4.71 11.99 -1.31
CA TRP A 171 3.42 12.55 -1.72
C TRP A 171 3.62 13.97 -2.25
N ARG A 172 3.89 14.09 -3.54
CA ARG A 172 4.29 15.32 -4.23
C ARG A 172 3.20 16.39 -4.16
N GLN A 173 3.56 17.58 -3.68
CA GLN A 173 2.60 18.68 -3.53
C GLN A 173 2.18 19.31 -4.87
N ALA A 174 3.04 19.26 -5.89
CA ALA A 174 2.81 19.95 -7.16
C ALA A 174 1.55 19.47 -7.90
N ASP A 175 1.21 18.18 -7.79
CA ASP A 175 0.08 17.54 -8.48
C ASP A 175 -0.69 16.54 -7.59
N GLY A 176 -0.25 16.34 -6.34
CA GLY A 176 -0.90 15.43 -5.41
C GLY A 176 -0.62 13.94 -5.67
N HIS A 177 0.32 13.62 -6.55
CA HIS A 177 0.69 12.23 -6.86
C HIS A 177 1.57 11.61 -5.77
N VAL A 178 1.39 10.31 -5.52
CA VAL A 178 2.25 9.53 -4.63
C VAL A 178 3.27 8.79 -5.47
N LEU A 179 4.55 9.10 -5.27
CA LEU A 179 5.66 8.36 -5.86
C LEU A 179 6.14 7.31 -4.86
N MET A 180 6.35 6.10 -5.34
CA MET A 180 6.90 5.00 -4.57
C MET A 180 8.18 4.51 -5.23
N THR A 181 9.28 4.51 -4.48
CA THR A 181 10.58 4.00 -4.94
C THR A 181 10.97 2.79 -4.10
N GLY A 182 11.38 1.71 -4.76
CA GLY A 182 11.79 0.49 -4.08
C GLY A 182 12.77 -0.37 -4.89
N PRO A 183 13.47 -1.29 -4.21
CA PRO A 183 14.36 -2.24 -4.88
C PRO A 183 13.56 -3.26 -5.69
N VAL A 184 14.20 -3.80 -6.74
CA VAL A 184 13.63 -4.91 -7.51
C VAL A 184 14.68 -5.99 -7.67
N ALA A 185 14.30 -7.24 -7.37
CA ALA A 185 15.13 -8.41 -7.58
C ALA A 185 14.52 -9.31 -8.66
N TYR A 186 15.36 -9.84 -9.54
CA TYR A 186 14.99 -10.92 -10.45
C TYR A 186 15.43 -12.24 -9.82
N GLU A 187 14.49 -13.14 -9.55
CA GLU A 187 14.79 -14.45 -8.95
C GLU A 187 15.06 -15.52 -10.01
N PHE A 188 14.09 -15.77 -10.91
CA PHE A 188 14.22 -16.76 -11.99
C PHE A 188 13.23 -16.52 -13.14
N SER A 189 13.39 -17.28 -14.23
CA SER A 189 12.40 -17.41 -15.32
C SER A 189 12.19 -18.87 -15.66
N GLY A 190 10.95 -19.24 -16.00
CA GLY A 190 10.59 -20.59 -16.44
C GLY A 190 9.39 -20.57 -17.37
N VAL A 191 9.04 -21.73 -17.93
CA VAL A 191 7.87 -21.93 -18.79
C VAL A 191 6.97 -22.97 -18.15
N LEU A 192 5.70 -22.63 -17.96
CA LEU A 192 4.67 -23.59 -17.57
C LEU A 192 4.02 -24.16 -18.83
N THR A 193 3.95 -25.48 -18.94
CA THR A 193 3.26 -26.16 -20.05
C THR A 193 1.81 -26.47 -19.67
N PRO A 194 0.89 -26.62 -20.65
CA PRO A 194 -0.47 -27.04 -20.36
C PRO A 194 -0.56 -28.37 -19.59
N ALA A 195 0.36 -29.31 -19.85
CA ALA A 195 0.43 -30.58 -19.13
C ALA A 195 0.72 -30.40 -17.64
N MET A 196 1.61 -29.47 -17.27
CA MET A 196 1.93 -29.17 -15.86
C MET A 196 0.76 -28.54 -15.11
N LEU A 197 -0.15 -27.84 -15.81
CA LEU A 197 -1.35 -27.25 -15.20
C LEU A 197 -2.47 -28.27 -14.99
N ALA A 198 -2.55 -29.28 -15.87
CA ALA A 198 -3.58 -30.32 -15.80
C ALA A 198 -3.40 -31.28 -14.61
N GLU A 199 -2.18 -31.43 -14.08
CA GLU A 199 -1.89 -32.25 -12.90
C GLU A 199 -2.27 -31.57 -11.57
N ALA A 200 -2.59 -30.28 -11.58
CA ALA A 200 -2.91 -29.48 -10.38
C ALA A 200 -4.42 -29.24 -10.18
N ALA A 201 -5.28 -29.74 -11.09
CA ALA A 201 -6.73 -29.61 -11.06
C ALA A 201 -7.39 -30.92 -10.58
#